data_AF-A0A822XQA9-F1
#
_entry.id   AF-A0A822XQA9-F1
#
_cell.length_a   1.000
_cell.length_b   1.000
_cell.length_c   1.000
_cell.angle_alpha   90.00
_cell.angle_beta   90.00
_cell.angle_gamma   90.00
#
_symmetry.space_group_name_H-M   'P 1'
#
loop_
_entity.id
_entity.type
_entity.pdbx_description
1 polymer ?
#
loop_
_entity_poly.entity_id
_entity_poly.type
_entity_poly.pdbx_seq_one_letter_code
_entity_poly.pdbx_strand_id
1 'polypeptide(L)' 'MHSEFLGLFNITNINNPGNHIVATELDTIRNPEFSDINDNHIGTDFNGLISSLSTPVAYVLEPSEDGLHRLFEQF' A
#
# COMPACT_ATOMS: atom_id res chain seq x y z
N MET A 1 -12.89 -11.31 -10.92
CA MET A 1 -12.02 -10.12 -10.82
C MET A 1 -11.02 -10.42 -9.73
N HIS A 2 -9.73 -10.44 -10.07
CA HIS A 2 -8.62 -10.94 -9.23
C HIS A 2 -7.60 -9.83 -8.90
N SER A 3 -7.88 -8.57 -9.23
CA SER A 3 -6.90 -7.47 -9.11
C SER A 3 -6.61 -7.08 -7.66
N GLU A 4 -7.59 -7.17 -6.77
CA GLU A 4 -7.46 -6.65 -5.39
C GLU A 4 -6.58 -7.52 -4.50
N PHE A 5 -6.33 -8.78 -4.87
CA PHE A 5 -5.47 -9.66 -4.06
C PHE A 5 -3.98 -9.61 -4.46
N LEU A 6 -3.63 -8.71 -5.38
CA LEU A 6 -2.26 -8.45 -5.87
C LEU A 6 -1.52 -9.70 -6.40
N GLY A 7 -2.24 -10.80 -6.64
CA GLY A 7 -1.65 -12.12 -6.95
C GLY A 7 -0.92 -12.79 -5.78
N LEU A 8 -0.95 -12.21 -4.58
CA LEU A 8 -0.28 -12.71 -3.37
C LEU A 8 -1.24 -13.46 -2.44
N PHE A 9 -2.50 -13.03 -2.41
CA PHE A 9 -3.49 -13.53 -1.45
C PHE A 9 -4.75 -14.08 -2.13
N ASN A 10 -5.62 -14.63 -1.31
CA ASN A 10 -6.98 -15.01 -1.61
C ASN A 10 -7.80 -15.04 -0.31
N ILE A 11 -9.09 -15.32 -0.44
CA ILE A 11 -10.03 -15.34 0.70
C ILE A 11 -9.68 -16.36 1.80
N THR A 12 -8.85 -17.38 1.51
CA THR A 12 -8.50 -18.43 2.48
C THR A 12 -7.12 -18.25 3.11
N ASN A 13 -6.22 -17.46 2.50
CA ASN A 13 -4.87 -17.25 3.02
C ASN A 13 -4.58 -15.81 3.45
N ILE A 14 -5.45 -14.84 3.18
CA ILE A 14 -5.25 -13.46 3.63
C ILE A 14 -5.12 -13.40 5.15
N ASN A 15 -4.16 -12.60 5.64
CA ASN A 15 -3.81 -12.44 7.06
C ASN A 15 -3.24 -13.71 7.73
N ASN A 16 -2.85 -14.74 6.97
CA ASN A 16 -2.23 -15.94 7.54
C ASN A 16 -0.75 -15.69 7.88
N PRO A 17 -0.33 -15.78 9.16
CA PRO A 17 1.07 -15.58 9.55
C PRO A 17 2.06 -16.56 8.89
N GLY A 18 1.58 -17.71 8.41
CA GLY A 18 2.38 -18.69 7.68
C GLY A 18 2.67 -18.33 6.22
N ASN A 19 2.13 -17.22 5.69
CA ASN A 19 2.46 -16.75 4.35
C ASN A 19 3.92 -16.30 4.26
N HIS A 20 4.46 -15.72 5.35
CA HIS A 20 5.80 -15.14 5.41
C HIS A 20 6.06 -14.11 4.29
N ILE A 21 5.04 -13.29 3.99
CA ILE A 21 5.09 -12.25 2.96
C ILE A 21 5.20 -10.88 3.60
N VAL A 22 6.14 -10.09 3.09
CA VAL A 22 6.19 -8.63 3.25
C VAL A 22 6.14 -8.04 1.84
N ALA A 23 5.21 -7.14 1.60
CA ALA A 23 5.03 -6.51 0.29
C ALA A 23 4.94 -4.98 0.43
N THR A 24 5.39 -4.29 -0.62
CA THR A 24 5.08 -2.88 -0.84
C THR A 24 4.12 -2.81 -2.01
N GLU A 25 2.91 -2.33 -1.76
CA GLU A 25 1.88 -2.18 -2.79
C GLU A 25 1.93 -0.78 -3.43
N LEU A 26 1.61 -0.74 -4.72
CA LEU A 26 1.33 0.49 -5.47
C LEU A 26 -0.11 0.40 -5.92
N ASP A 27 -1.03 0.80 -5.05
CA ASP A 27 -2.46 0.58 -5.27
C ASP A 27 -3.11 1.79 -5.95
N THR A 28 -3.82 1.51 -7.04
CA THR A 28 -4.53 2.49 -7.86
C THR A 28 -6.06 2.32 -7.79
N ILE A 29 -6.56 1.46 -6.90
CA ILE A 29 -7.98 1.17 -6.73
C ILE A 29 -8.31 1.19 -5.24
N ARG A 30 -9.21 2.07 -4.81
CA ARG A 30 -9.63 2.09 -3.40
C ARG A 30 -10.56 0.93 -3.09
N ASN A 31 -10.15 0.05 -2.19
CA ASN A 31 -10.96 -0.98 -1.57
C ASN A 31 -11.30 -0.68 -0.09
N PRO A 32 -12.56 -0.33 0.23
CA PRO A 32 -12.98 -0.11 1.60
C PRO A 32 -12.88 -1.34 2.51
N GLU A 33 -12.90 -2.56 1.97
CA GLU A 33 -12.77 -3.80 2.76
C GLU A 33 -11.33 -3.99 3.29
N PHE A 34 -10.34 -3.45 2.58
CA PHE A 34 -8.92 -3.46 3.00
C PHE A 34 -8.46 -2.16 3.65
N SER A 35 -9.40 -1.25 3.90
CA SER A 35 -9.16 0.03 4.59
C SER A 35 -8.24 0.98 3.83
N ASP A 36 -8.26 0.92 2.50
CA ASP A 36 -7.45 1.79 1.66
C ASP A 36 -7.77 3.26 1.89
N ILE A 37 -6.71 4.03 2.08
CA ILE A 37 -6.80 5.46 2.41
C ILE A 37 -7.35 6.29 1.25
N ASN A 38 -7.05 5.90 0.00
CA ASN A 38 -7.58 6.47 -1.23
C ASN A 38 -7.33 5.52 -2.42
N ASP A 39 -7.62 5.99 -3.63
CA ASP A 39 -7.47 5.26 -4.90
C ASP A 39 -6.09 5.42 -5.55
N ASN A 40 -5.09 5.93 -4.81
CA ASN A 40 -3.71 6.08 -5.29
C ASN A 40 -2.73 6.20 -4.12
N HIS A 41 -2.29 5.07 -3.57
CA HIS A 41 -1.41 5.04 -2.41
C HIS A 41 -0.29 4.01 -2.52
N ILE A 42 0.73 4.20 -1.70
CA ILE A 42 1.77 3.19 -1.43
C ILE A 42 1.51 2.63 -0.04
N GLY A 43 1.58 1.31 0.08
CA GLY A 43 1.29 0.59 1.31
C GLY A 43 2.38 -0.41 1.68
N THR A 44 2.50 -0.73 2.98
CA THR A 44 3.35 -1.83 3.48
C THR A 44 2.49 -2.91 4.12
N ASP A 45 2.52 -4.08 3.50
CA ASP A 45 1.66 -5.21 3.81
C ASP A 45 2.42 -6.33 4.51
N PHE A 46 1.78 -6.88 5.55
CA PHE A 46 2.28 -8.06 6.28
C PHE A 46 1.24 -9.17 6.21
N ASN A 47 1.49 -10.17 5.35
CA ASN A 47 0.65 -11.36 5.15
C ASN A 47 -0.82 -11.11 4.74
N GLY A 48 -1.22 -9.87 4.48
CA GLY A 48 -2.56 -9.49 4.05
C GLY A 48 -2.55 -8.07 3.47
N LEU A 49 -3.72 -7.56 3.11
CA LEU A 49 -3.89 -6.33 2.32
C LEU A 49 -4.30 -5.11 3.14
N ILE A 50 -4.45 -5.27 4.46
CA ILE A 50 -4.59 -4.11 5.33
C ILE A 50 -3.18 -3.62 5.61
N SER A 51 -2.79 -2.57 4.90
CA SER A 51 -1.51 -1.90 5.05
C SER A 51 -1.23 -1.51 6.50
N SER A 52 -0.06 -1.89 7.02
CA SER A 52 0.41 -1.45 8.34
C SER A 52 0.82 0.02 8.35
N LEU A 53 1.24 0.53 7.19
CA LEU A 53 1.59 1.92 6.91
C LEU A 53 1.19 2.21 5.47
N SER A 54 0.55 3.35 5.24
CA SER A 54 0.20 3.80 3.89
C SER A 54 0.26 5.32 3.77
N THR A 55 0.61 5.78 2.57
CA THR A 55 0.64 7.21 2.24
C THR A 55 0.08 7.46 0.83
N PRO A 56 -0.70 8.54 0.61
CA PRO A 56 -1.10 8.94 -0.73
C PRO A 56 0.11 9.16 -1.63
N VAL A 57 0.07 8.65 -2.86
CA VAL A 57 1.09 8.99 -3.86
C VAL A 57 0.98 10.48 -4.20
N ALA A 58 2.11 11.18 -4.17
CA ALA A 58 2.22 12.57 -4.62
C ALA A 58 3.27 12.69 -5.71
N TYR A 59 2.99 13.52 -6.72
CA TYR A 59 3.97 13.91 -7.74
C TYR A 59 4.67 15.20 -7.30
N VAL A 60 5.99 15.18 -7.21
CA VAL A 60 6.80 16.35 -6.86
C VAL A 60 7.32 16.99 -8.14
N LEU A 61 6.71 18.11 -8.54
CA LEU A 61 7.06 18.88 -9.74
C LEU A 61 8.44 19.55 -9.63
N GLU A 62 8.85 19.93 -8.42
CA GLU A 62 10.16 20.57 -8.18
C GLU A 62 10.86 19.93 -6.98
N PRO A 63 12.11 19.46 -7.14
CA PRO A 63 12.93 19.02 -6.02
C PRO A 63 13.45 20.25 -5.26
N SER A 64 12.54 21.00 -4.64
CA SER A 64 12.93 21.87 -3.54
C SER A 64 13.29 21.01 -2.34
N GLU A 65 14.16 21.49 -1.46
CA GLU A 65 14.49 20.78 -0.22
C GLU A 65 13.21 20.45 0.58
N ASP A 66 12.22 21.35 0.57
CA ASP A 66 10.91 21.14 1.18
C ASP A 66 10.12 20.00 0.50
N GLY A 67 10.18 19.89 -0.82
CA GLY A 67 9.51 18.85 -1.60
C GLY A 67 10.08 17.46 -1.30
N LEU A 68 11.40 17.35 -1.16
CA LEU A 68 12.09 16.11 -0.79
C LEU A 68 11.90 15.78 0.69
N HIS A 69 11.98 16.77 1.58
CA HIS A 69 11.77 16.58 3.02
C HIS A 69 10.38 15.98 3.31
N ARG A 70 9.34 16.46 2.62
CA ARG A 70 7.98 15.90 2.74
C ARG A 70 7.87 14.45 2.27
N LEU A 71 8.76 13.96 1.40
CA LEU A 71 8.76 12.56 0.98
C LEU A 71 9.40 11.65 2.04
N PHE A 72 10.47 12.10 2.70
CA PHE A 72 11.15 11.29 3.72
C PHE A 72 10.36 11.16 5.01
N GLU A 73 9.56 12.16 5.39
CA GLU A 73 8.69 12.08 6.58
C GLU A 73 7.47 11.14 6.41
N GLN A 74 7.28 10.56 5.22
CA GLN A 74 6.19 9.62 4.95
C GLN A 74 6.60 8.14 5.15
N PHE A 75 7.87 7.86 5.47
CA PHE A 75 8.42 6.52 5.68
C PHE A 75 9.27 6.43 6.94
#